data_AF-L1JJT9-F1
#
_entry.id   AF-L1JJT9-F1
#
_cell.length_a   1.000
_cell.length_b   1.000
_cell.length_c   1.000
_cell.angle_alpha   90.00
_cell.angle_beta   90.00
_cell.angle_gamma   90.00
#
_symmetry.space_group_name_H-M   'P 1'
#
loop_
_entity.id
_entity.type
_entity.pdbx_description
1 polymer ?
#
loop_
_entity_poly.entity_id
_entity_poly.type
_entity_poly.pdbx_seq_one_letter_code
_entity_poly.pdbx_strand_id
1 'polypeptide(L)'
;MSKVKDLKQPVVPRIDIDKALTSQKKTKSKHKLLSNDKGEGTKASADKEKKAQAIIPDIVKKQEERQSDAAQQESMRKREKLKEALIKKLMSKYQPGIKDSKTEQLIRSEVDRLLSKPKVAEKDLQEVENKVRKQSNEEISWITSNPFKRVTVFRAGANDEWALMNAKVVEAGLTEEQRAQEDQKRRKDNFRRMLDEQISEQNARRQADREARMRESGQVVADVQAYIQAMDKKKAEQTILFEKLRRAREEEVEAVRKRQERLEQQKKEEERREIERVGPRPGGSSVKKQQQEEMEKNQMKRKEAQEKLKLWKLENDKNLQLKEEIKQKQMQEDMEFARKAQRALDEKEEKRLEELRKLAEKMKARERYGQELGEKLDARAREDEARMLKIQEEARLRAEAQHQERIKREHQKKIEIKETLDRQVEEMNRRKEVEKHLIARQSEIFRQQAQEAAMDEQRRLQARKRDQEIYRMQLEDQLRLDAKLRPARDLMMTEVEKKLNRNFRQP
;
A
#
# COMPACT_ATOMS: atom_id res chain seq x y z
N MET A 1 -13.01 -21.21 16.52
CA MET A 1 -13.25 -22.00 15.30
C MET A 1 -12.50 -21.33 14.15
N SER A 2 -11.51 -21.99 13.56
CA SER A 2 -10.65 -21.38 12.53
C SER A 2 -11.13 -21.74 11.13
N LYS A 3 -11.41 -20.74 10.29
CA LYS A 3 -11.66 -20.92 8.85
C LYS A 3 -10.55 -20.24 8.06
N VAL A 4 -9.49 -20.98 7.78
CA VAL A 4 -8.53 -20.62 6.74
C VAL A 4 -9.28 -20.62 5.40
N LYS A 5 -9.01 -19.64 4.54
CA LYS A 5 -9.52 -19.59 3.16
C LYS A 5 -8.36 -19.72 2.19
N ASP A 6 -8.49 -20.62 1.23
CA ASP A 6 -7.41 -20.95 0.30
C ASP A 6 -7.09 -19.81 -0.67
N LEU A 7 -5.81 -19.49 -0.79
CA LEU A 7 -5.28 -18.56 -1.78
C LEU A 7 -5.19 -19.25 -3.14
N LYS A 8 -6.21 -19.06 -4.00
CA LYS A 8 -6.09 -19.36 -5.43
C LYS A 8 -5.08 -18.41 -6.07
N GLN A 9 -3.92 -18.94 -6.47
CA GLN A 9 -2.98 -18.21 -7.34
C GLN A 9 -3.54 -18.10 -8.77
N PRO A 10 -3.27 -17.00 -9.50
CA PRO A 10 -3.64 -16.89 -10.90
C PRO A 10 -2.70 -17.71 -11.79
N VAL A 11 -3.26 -18.59 -12.63
CA VAL A 11 -2.50 -19.35 -13.62
C VAL A 11 -2.12 -18.44 -14.79
N VAL A 12 -0.83 -18.26 -15.04
CA VAL A 12 -0.32 -17.56 -16.23
C VAL A 12 -0.32 -18.53 -17.43
N PRO A 13 -0.92 -18.19 -18.57
CA PRO A 13 -0.90 -19.04 -19.75
C PRO A 13 0.50 -19.07 -20.37
N ARG A 14 1.05 -20.28 -20.51
CA ARG A 14 2.33 -20.52 -21.21
C ARG A 14 2.07 -20.64 -22.71
N ILE A 15 2.72 -19.80 -23.51
CA ILE A 15 2.63 -19.85 -24.97
C ILE A 15 3.85 -20.61 -25.50
N ASP A 16 3.73 -21.94 -25.55
CA ASP A 16 4.75 -22.81 -26.14
C ASP A 16 4.56 -22.85 -27.67
N ILE A 17 5.48 -22.23 -28.41
CA ILE A 17 5.47 -22.15 -29.88
C ILE A 17 6.20 -23.37 -30.43
N ASP A 18 5.46 -24.42 -30.83
CA ASP A 18 6.05 -25.53 -31.58
C ASP A 18 5.03 -26.27 -32.47
N LYS A 19 5.11 -26.08 -33.79
CA LYS A 19 4.46 -26.88 -34.87
C LYS A 19 4.73 -26.31 -36.27
N ALA A 20 5.67 -26.91 -37.04
CA ALA A 20 5.69 -26.81 -38.51
C ALA A 20 6.66 -27.75 -39.27
N LEU A 21 6.95 -28.97 -38.81
CA LEU A 21 7.70 -30.02 -39.56
C LEU A 21 7.27 -31.39 -38.99
N THR A 22 6.93 -32.45 -39.74
CA THR A 22 6.99 -32.74 -41.18
C THR A 22 5.70 -33.42 -41.68
N SER A 23 5.23 -33.11 -42.89
CA SER A 23 4.27 -33.95 -43.62
C SER A 23 4.20 -33.62 -45.11
N GLN A 24 5.00 -34.31 -45.95
CA GLN A 24 4.76 -34.38 -47.39
C GLN A 24 4.33 -35.79 -47.79
N LYS A 25 3.12 -35.90 -48.35
CA LYS A 25 2.59 -37.14 -48.93
C LYS A 25 3.07 -37.28 -50.38
N LYS A 26 3.39 -38.53 -50.72
CA LYS A 26 3.59 -39.10 -52.06
C LYS A 26 2.77 -38.40 -53.16
N THR A 27 3.41 -38.05 -54.27
CA THR A 27 2.79 -38.00 -55.60
C THR A 27 3.46 -39.02 -56.52
N LYS A 28 2.70 -39.57 -57.48
CA LYS A 28 3.18 -40.55 -58.48
C LYS A 28 3.23 -39.89 -59.85
N SER A 29 4.28 -40.13 -60.64
CA SER A 29 4.25 -40.43 -62.09
C SER A 29 5.64 -40.29 -62.74
N LYS A 30 5.91 -40.77 -63.97
CA LYS A 30 5.56 -42.02 -64.69
C LYS A 30 6.17 -41.89 -66.10
N HIS A 31 6.82 -42.92 -66.63
CA HIS A 31 7.32 -42.99 -68.03
C HIS A 31 8.41 -41.94 -68.41
N LYS A 32 9.15 -42.05 -69.53
CA LYS A 32 9.12 -43.08 -70.60
C LYS A 32 10.53 -43.45 -71.11
N LEU A 33 10.56 -44.60 -71.77
CA LEU A 33 11.63 -45.26 -72.53
C LEU A 33 12.48 -44.37 -73.46
N LEU A 34 13.66 -44.93 -73.82
CA LEU A 34 14.42 -44.90 -75.10
C LEU A 34 15.92 -44.55 -74.87
N SER A 35 16.91 -45.14 -75.57
CA SER A 35 16.99 -46.41 -76.33
C SER A 35 18.42 -46.64 -76.85
N ASN A 36 18.90 -47.90 -76.79
CA ASN A 36 20.02 -48.44 -77.58
C ASN A 36 21.41 -47.76 -77.32
N ASP A 37 22.55 -48.21 -77.84
CA ASP A 37 22.88 -49.38 -78.68
C ASP A 37 24.34 -49.83 -78.47
N LYS A 38 24.64 -51.12 -78.73
CA LYS A 38 25.97 -51.76 -78.95
C LYS A 38 27.11 -51.55 -77.90
N GLY A 39 27.96 -52.56 -77.65
CA GLY A 39 27.96 -53.90 -78.23
C GLY A 39 29.04 -54.82 -77.63
N GLU A 40 29.09 -56.04 -78.14
CA GLU A 40 30.09 -57.08 -77.85
C GLU A 40 31.48 -56.66 -78.36
N GLY A 41 32.60 -57.22 -77.91
CA GLY A 41 32.81 -58.28 -76.92
C GLY A 41 34.04 -59.13 -77.27
N THR A 42 34.50 -59.96 -76.33
CA THR A 42 35.62 -60.94 -76.47
C THR A 42 37.01 -60.41 -76.82
N LYS A 43 38.03 -60.87 -76.07
CA LYS A 43 39.02 -61.84 -76.57
C LYS A 43 40.02 -62.20 -75.48
N ALA A 44 40.09 -63.50 -75.16
CA ALA A 44 41.22 -64.12 -74.51
C ALA A 44 41.53 -65.41 -75.27
N SER A 45 42.61 -65.40 -76.04
CA SER A 45 43.23 -66.58 -76.64
C SER A 45 44.73 -66.40 -76.45
N ALA A 46 45.41 -67.43 -75.96
CA ALA A 46 46.81 -67.35 -75.58
C ALA A 46 47.77 -67.50 -76.78
N ASP A 47 49.05 -67.36 -76.47
CA ASP A 47 50.20 -67.84 -77.24
C ASP A 47 50.36 -67.33 -78.68
N LYS A 48 51.27 -66.35 -78.84
CA LYS A 48 52.64 -66.71 -79.25
C LYS A 48 53.69 -65.60 -79.08
N GLU A 49 54.92 -66.09 -79.17
CA GLU A 49 56.18 -65.41 -79.52
C GLU A 49 56.86 -64.46 -78.52
N LYS A 50 58.18 -64.62 -78.50
CA LYS A 50 59.15 -63.99 -77.59
C LYS A 50 60.03 -63.02 -78.39
N LYS A 51 60.83 -62.21 -77.67
CA LYS A 51 61.94 -61.36 -78.17
C LYS A 51 61.55 -60.00 -78.79
N ALA A 52 61.12 -59.06 -77.94
CA ALA A 52 61.31 -57.62 -78.15
C ALA A 52 61.37 -56.86 -76.80
N GLN A 53 62.27 -57.28 -75.90
CA GLN A 53 62.53 -56.54 -74.65
C GLN A 53 63.69 -55.55 -74.83
N ALA A 54 63.67 -54.49 -74.00
CA ALA A 54 64.46 -53.25 -74.10
C ALA A 54 64.00 -52.25 -75.20
N ILE A 55 64.34 -50.97 -74.99
CA ILE A 55 64.11 -49.78 -75.83
C ILE A 55 62.68 -49.19 -75.86
N ILE A 56 61.59 -49.97 -75.77
CA ILE A 56 60.22 -49.39 -75.83
C ILE A 56 59.77 -48.57 -74.58
N PRO A 57 60.09 -48.94 -73.32
CA PRO A 57 59.47 -48.31 -72.13
C PRO A 57 59.64 -46.79 -72.00
N ASP A 58 60.79 -46.23 -72.37
CA ASP A 58 61.10 -44.81 -72.14
C ASP A 58 60.42 -43.87 -73.14
N ILE A 59 60.04 -44.36 -74.33
CA ILE A 59 59.29 -43.58 -75.32
C ILE A 59 57.81 -43.50 -74.92
N VAL A 60 57.24 -44.62 -74.46
CA VAL A 60 55.85 -44.67 -73.98
C VAL A 60 55.70 -43.79 -72.73
N LYS A 61 56.59 -43.92 -71.73
CA LYS A 61 56.59 -43.04 -70.56
C LYS A 61 56.68 -41.56 -70.92
N LYS A 62 57.58 -41.17 -71.84
CA LYS A 62 57.67 -39.77 -72.29
C LYS A 62 56.45 -39.27 -73.07
N GLN A 63 55.63 -40.16 -73.65
CA GLN A 63 54.33 -39.77 -74.21
C GLN A 63 53.25 -39.66 -73.13
N GLU A 64 53.21 -40.57 -72.16
CA GLU A 64 52.27 -40.53 -71.03
C GLU A 64 52.53 -39.30 -70.13
N GLU A 65 53.79 -39.00 -69.80
CA GLU A 65 54.21 -37.80 -69.08
C GLU A 65 53.73 -36.54 -69.82
N ARG A 66 54.05 -36.39 -71.11
CA ARG A 66 53.62 -35.25 -71.94
C ARG A 66 52.10 -35.12 -72.08
N GLN A 67 51.36 -36.23 -72.13
CA GLN A 67 49.90 -36.20 -72.15
C GLN A 67 49.33 -35.80 -70.78
N SER A 68 49.95 -36.25 -69.68
CA SER A 68 49.56 -35.86 -68.33
C SER A 68 49.86 -34.38 -68.05
N ASP A 69 51.01 -33.86 -68.49
CA ASP A 69 51.38 -32.44 -68.41
C ASP A 69 50.39 -31.57 -69.22
N ALA A 70 50.07 -31.98 -70.44
CA ALA A 70 49.10 -31.28 -71.29
C ALA A 70 47.70 -31.27 -70.65
N ALA A 71 47.24 -32.39 -70.09
CA ALA A 71 45.97 -32.49 -69.39
C ALA A 71 45.94 -31.64 -68.10
N GLN A 72 47.03 -31.61 -67.34
CA GLN A 72 47.18 -30.73 -66.17
C GLN A 72 47.17 -29.25 -66.57
N GLN A 73 47.89 -28.87 -67.63
CA GLN A 73 47.92 -27.50 -68.12
C GLN A 73 46.55 -27.04 -68.66
N GLU A 74 45.81 -27.92 -69.35
CA GLU A 74 44.45 -27.60 -69.80
C GLU A 74 43.47 -27.51 -68.62
N SER A 75 43.60 -28.37 -67.61
CA SER A 75 42.83 -28.33 -66.35
C SER A 75 43.06 -27.02 -65.59
N MET A 76 44.32 -26.58 -65.47
CA MET A 76 44.68 -25.29 -64.88
C MET A 76 44.04 -24.12 -65.65
N ARG A 77 44.16 -24.08 -66.99
CA ARG A 77 43.51 -23.05 -67.82
C ARG A 77 41.98 -23.03 -67.70
N LYS A 78 41.34 -24.19 -67.50
CA LYS A 78 39.89 -24.29 -67.23
C LYS A 78 39.54 -23.73 -65.85
N ARG A 79 40.36 -24.02 -64.84
CA ARG A 79 40.22 -23.53 -63.45
C ARG A 79 40.43 -22.01 -63.35
N GLU A 80 41.39 -21.46 -64.07
CA GLU A 80 41.65 -20.01 -64.18
C GLU A 80 40.48 -19.26 -64.82
N LYS A 81 39.96 -19.74 -65.96
CA LYS A 81 38.76 -19.15 -66.59
C LYS A 81 37.54 -19.17 -65.68
N LEU A 82 37.39 -20.22 -64.87
CA LEU A 82 36.30 -20.32 -63.89
C LEU A 82 36.52 -19.38 -62.68
N LYS A 83 37.77 -19.17 -62.26
CA LYS A 83 38.17 -18.14 -61.27
C LYS A 83 37.73 -16.75 -61.72
N GLU A 84 38.13 -16.34 -62.93
CA GLU A 84 37.79 -15.04 -63.50
C GLU A 84 36.28 -14.84 -63.61
N ALA A 85 35.55 -15.86 -64.08
CA ALA A 85 34.09 -15.81 -64.18
C ALA A 85 33.39 -15.65 -62.83
N LEU A 86 33.84 -16.37 -61.79
CA LEU A 86 33.29 -16.24 -60.43
C LEU A 86 33.61 -14.89 -59.79
N ILE A 87 34.86 -14.42 -59.89
CA ILE A 87 35.26 -13.10 -59.38
C ILE A 87 34.43 -12.02 -60.08
N LYS A 88 34.33 -12.05 -61.41
CA LYS A 88 33.54 -11.06 -62.18
C LYS A 88 32.07 -11.04 -61.76
N LYS A 89 31.46 -12.21 -61.53
CA LYS A 89 30.04 -12.34 -61.11
C LYS A 89 29.78 -11.85 -59.68
N LEU A 90 30.73 -12.04 -58.75
CA LEU A 90 30.61 -11.52 -57.38
C LEU A 90 30.91 -10.03 -57.31
N MET A 91 31.94 -9.55 -58.03
CA MET A 91 32.25 -8.12 -58.14
C MET A 91 31.07 -7.33 -58.72
N SER A 92 30.45 -7.80 -59.81
CA SER A 92 29.28 -7.13 -60.41
C SER A 92 28.02 -7.11 -59.52
N LYS A 93 28.02 -7.82 -58.39
CA LYS A 93 26.94 -7.79 -57.38
C LYS A 93 27.29 -6.98 -56.13
N TYR A 94 28.56 -6.94 -55.73
CA TYR A 94 28.96 -6.55 -54.37
C TYR A 94 30.13 -5.55 -54.31
N GLN A 95 30.65 -5.08 -55.45
CA GLN A 95 31.75 -4.10 -55.50
C GLN A 95 31.30 -2.72 -54.97
N PRO A 96 31.88 -2.20 -53.86
CA PRO A 96 31.43 -0.96 -53.23
C PRO A 96 32.00 0.32 -53.88
N GLY A 97 32.22 0.30 -55.21
CA GLY A 97 32.75 1.44 -55.99
C GLY A 97 34.21 1.84 -55.75
N ILE A 98 34.87 1.31 -54.74
CA ILE A 98 36.28 1.57 -54.40
C ILE A 98 37.19 0.53 -55.07
N LYS A 99 38.31 0.99 -55.66
CA LYS A 99 39.39 0.11 -56.15
C LYS A 99 40.16 -0.48 -54.97
N ASP A 100 40.50 -1.77 -55.04
CA ASP A 100 41.28 -2.48 -54.00
C ASP A 100 40.56 -2.55 -52.63
N SER A 101 39.22 -2.54 -52.64
CA SER A 101 38.37 -2.64 -51.45
C SER A 101 38.58 -3.96 -50.70
N LYS A 102 38.26 -4.01 -49.40
CA LYS A 102 38.37 -5.26 -48.61
C LYS A 102 37.41 -6.33 -49.14
N THR A 103 36.24 -5.93 -49.63
CA THR A 103 35.29 -6.80 -50.33
C THR A 103 35.91 -7.40 -51.59
N GLU A 104 36.64 -6.63 -52.40
CA GLU A 104 37.36 -7.15 -53.57
C GLU A 104 38.46 -8.15 -53.19
N GLN A 105 39.25 -7.82 -52.17
CA GLN A 105 40.29 -8.72 -51.64
C GLN A 105 39.67 -10.03 -51.09
N LEU A 106 38.55 -9.92 -50.37
CA LEU A 106 37.81 -11.06 -49.83
C LEU A 106 37.23 -11.93 -50.95
N ILE A 107 36.62 -11.33 -52.00
CA ILE A 107 36.13 -12.08 -53.17
C ILE A 107 37.25 -12.88 -53.82
N ARG A 108 38.41 -12.26 -54.05
CA ARG A 108 39.57 -12.95 -54.64
C ARG A 108 40.02 -14.13 -53.77
N SER A 109 40.22 -13.92 -52.47
CA SER A 109 40.69 -14.98 -51.54
C SER A 109 39.69 -16.11 -51.29
N GLU A 110 38.39 -15.81 -51.19
CA GLU A 110 37.35 -16.83 -50.99
C GLU A 110 37.06 -17.61 -52.28
N VAL A 111 37.17 -17.00 -53.47
CA VAL A 111 37.11 -17.76 -54.74
C VAL A 111 38.32 -18.70 -54.87
N ASP A 112 39.51 -18.28 -54.46
CA ASP A 112 40.68 -19.18 -54.40
C ASP A 112 40.48 -20.32 -53.37
N ARG A 113 39.87 -20.05 -52.20
CA ARG A 113 39.49 -21.09 -51.22
C ARG A 113 38.43 -22.07 -51.74
N LEU A 114 37.49 -21.60 -52.57
CA LEU A 114 36.53 -22.48 -53.25
C LEU A 114 37.24 -23.36 -54.29
N LEU A 115 38.12 -22.78 -55.09
CA LEU A 115 38.83 -23.50 -56.16
C LEU A 115 39.90 -24.47 -55.67
N SER A 116 40.34 -24.40 -54.41
CA SER A 116 41.21 -25.39 -53.78
C SER A 116 40.46 -26.61 -53.23
N LYS A 117 39.12 -26.58 -53.14
CA LYS A 117 38.30 -27.75 -52.80
C LYS A 117 38.16 -28.67 -54.03
N PRO A 118 38.36 -30.01 -53.90
CA PRO A 118 38.22 -30.94 -55.03
C PRO A 118 36.76 -31.12 -55.50
N LYS A 119 35.80 -30.72 -54.68
CA LYS A 119 34.37 -30.64 -55.02
C LYS A 119 33.74 -29.49 -54.24
N VAL A 120 33.17 -28.53 -54.95
CA VAL A 120 32.44 -27.39 -54.37
C VAL A 120 30.97 -27.76 -54.25
N ALA A 121 30.39 -27.62 -53.06
CA ALA A 121 28.95 -27.75 -52.83
C ALA A 121 28.26 -26.38 -52.92
N GLU A 122 26.96 -26.38 -53.20
CA GLU A 122 26.16 -25.15 -53.23
C GLU A 122 26.20 -24.40 -51.88
N LYS A 123 26.29 -25.12 -50.77
CA LYS A 123 26.47 -24.55 -49.43
C LYS A 123 27.77 -23.75 -49.29
N ASP A 124 28.86 -24.16 -49.95
CA ASP A 124 30.12 -23.41 -49.93
C ASP A 124 29.97 -22.08 -50.71
N LEU A 125 29.25 -22.10 -51.83
CA LEU A 125 28.95 -20.89 -52.60
C LEU A 125 28.07 -19.92 -51.81
N GLN A 126 27.06 -20.44 -51.09
CA GLN A 126 26.21 -19.65 -50.20
C GLN A 126 26.98 -19.11 -48.98
N GLU A 127 27.93 -19.86 -48.42
CA GLU A 127 28.83 -19.37 -47.34
C GLU A 127 29.65 -18.16 -47.82
N VAL A 128 30.24 -18.26 -49.02
CA VAL A 128 31.04 -17.18 -49.61
C VAL A 128 30.18 -15.99 -50.02
N GLU A 129 29.02 -16.19 -50.65
CA GLU A 129 28.12 -15.09 -51.02
C GLU A 129 27.62 -14.35 -49.78
N ASN A 130 27.33 -15.04 -48.67
CA ASN A 130 26.98 -14.40 -47.39
C ASN A 130 28.15 -13.63 -46.75
N LYS A 131 29.38 -14.17 -46.76
CA LYS A 131 30.58 -13.46 -46.27
C LYS A 131 30.86 -12.19 -47.09
N VAL A 132 30.87 -12.31 -48.41
CA VAL A 132 31.07 -11.20 -49.35
C VAL A 132 29.99 -10.14 -49.16
N ARG A 133 28.71 -10.54 -49.04
CA ARG A 133 27.60 -9.62 -48.79
C ARG A 133 27.72 -8.91 -47.44
N LYS A 134 28.12 -9.61 -46.37
CA LYS A 134 28.37 -8.98 -45.06
C LYS A 134 29.49 -7.96 -45.16
N GLN A 135 30.63 -8.32 -45.75
CA GLN A 135 31.76 -7.42 -45.92
C GLN A 135 31.43 -6.21 -46.79
N SER A 136 30.66 -6.40 -47.86
CA SER A 136 30.17 -5.34 -48.75
C SER A 136 29.25 -4.36 -48.03
N ASN A 137 28.32 -4.86 -47.21
CA ASN A 137 27.43 -4.02 -46.40
C ASN A 137 28.20 -3.19 -45.35
N GLU A 138 29.21 -3.77 -44.70
CA GLU A 138 30.11 -3.05 -43.78
C GLU A 138 30.97 -2.02 -44.53
N GLU A 139 31.48 -2.41 -45.70
CA GLU A 139 31.99 -1.58 -46.81
C GLU A 139 31.18 -0.28 -46.98
N ILE A 140 29.94 -0.44 -47.42
CA ILE A 140 29.00 0.62 -47.79
C ILE A 140 28.62 1.46 -46.57
N SER A 141 28.35 0.84 -45.41
CA SER A 141 28.02 1.56 -44.17
C SER A 141 29.15 2.51 -43.71
N TRP A 142 30.40 2.07 -43.84
CA TRP A 142 31.59 2.88 -43.54
C TRP A 142 31.81 4.00 -44.57
N ILE A 143 31.45 3.77 -45.85
CA ILE A 143 31.45 4.77 -46.91
C ILE A 143 30.36 5.83 -46.68
N THR A 144 29.14 5.43 -46.31
CA THR A 144 28.02 6.37 -46.10
C THR A 144 28.20 7.24 -44.86
N SER A 145 28.82 6.70 -43.80
CA SER A 145 29.13 7.43 -42.56
C SER A 145 30.34 8.35 -42.67
N ASN A 146 31.24 8.16 -43.66
CA ASN A 146 32.38 9.05 -43.92
C ASN A 146 32.10 10.02 -45.09
N PRO A 147 31.77 11.30 -44.85
CA PRO A 147 31.40 12.23 -45.93
C PRO A 147 32.48 12.38 -47.02
N PHE A 148 33.77 12.41 -46.64
CA PHE A 148 34.88 12.46 -47.60
C PHE A 148 34.99 11.23 -48.52
N LYS A 149 34.57 10.06 -48.04
CA LYS A 149 34.63 8.79 -48.81
C LYS A 149 33.40 8.62 -49.69
N ARG A 150 32.25 9.10 -49.22
CA ARG A 150 31.04 9.26 -50.01
C ARG A 150 31.29 10.10 -51.28
N VAL A 151 32.01 11.23 -51.18
CA VAL A 151 32.37 12.06 -52.36
C VAL A 151 33.23 11.28 -53.38
N THR A 152 34.21 10.50 -52.94
CA THR A 152 35.08 9.72 -53.85
C THR A 152 34.33 8.57 -54.52
N VAL A 153 33.39 7.91 -53.83
CA VAL A 153 32.57 6.83 -54.40
C VAL A 153 31.53 7.36 -55.40
N PHE A 154 30.89 8.50 -55.11
CA PHE A 154 30.04 9.20 -56.10
C PHE A 154 30.84 9.59 -57.35
N ARG A 155 32.09 10.07 -57.19
CA ARG A 155 33.00 10.41 -58.30
C ARG A 155 33.50 9.18 -59.08
N ALA A 156 33.30 7.97 -58.56
CA ALA A 156 33.59 6.70 -59.23
C ALA A 156 32.36 6.06 -59.91
N GLY A 157 31.18 6.69 -59.83
CA GLY A 157 29.96 6.26 -60.54
C GLY A 157 29.17 5.14 -59.87
N ALA A 158 29.50 4.74 -58.64
CA ALA A 158 28.82 3.66 -57.93
C ALA A 158 27.55 4.13 -57.19
N ASN A 159 26.56 4.61 -57.95
CA ASN A 159 25.26 5.03 -57.42
C ASN A 159 24.32 3.82 -57.22
N ASP A 160 24.48 3.08 -56.12
CA ASP A 160 23.38 2.26 -55.59
C ASP A 160 22.55 3.08 -54.59
N GLU A 161 21.56 3.79 -55.13
CA GLU A 161 20.64 4.60 -54.36
C GLU A 161 19.71 3.77 -53.45
N TRP A 162 19.50 2.48 -53.77
CA TRP A 162 18.73 1.56 -52.94
C TRP A 162 19.50 1.15 -51.69
N ALA A 163 20.80 0.86 -51.80
CA ALA A 163 21.65 0.63 -50.63
C ALA A 163 21.64 1.85 -49.68
N LEU A 164 21.70 3.07 -50.24
CA LEU A 164 21.70 4.30 -49.45
C LEU A 164 20.33 4.66 -48.83
N MET A 165 19.21 4.34 -49.49
CA MET A 165 17.88 4.43 -48.88
C MET A 165 17.68 3.38 -47.78
N ASN A 166 18.07 2.12 -48.01
CA ASN A 166 17.96 1.06 -47.01
C ASN A 166 18.76 1.39 -45.73
N ALA A 167 19.97 1.94 -45.86
CA ALA A 167 20.76 2.42 -44.72
C ALA A 167 20.00 3.47 -43.90
N LYS A 168 19.41 4.48 -44.56
CA LYS A 168 18.61 5.53 -43.90
C LYS A 168 17.34 5.02 -43.24
N VAL A 169 16.66 4.02 -43.83
CA VAL A 169 15.45 3.42 -43.24
C VAL A 169 15.80 2.63 -41.98
N VAL A 170 16.92 1.91 -41.98
CA VAL A 170 17.43 1.21 -40.77
C VAL A 170 17.86 2.22 -39.69
N GLU A 171 18.55 3.29 -40.08
CA GLU A 171 18.94 4.38 -39.16
C GLU A 171 17.72 5.05 -38.53
N ALA A 172 16.69 5.38 -39.32
CA ALA A 172 15.43 5.92 -38.82
C ALA A 172 14.74 4.97 -37.83
N GLY A 173 14.58 3.69 -38.18
CA GLY A 173 13.97 2.68 -37.32
C GLY A 173 14.70 2.50 -35.98
N LEU A 174 16.04 2.53 -35.98
CA LEU A 174 16.84 2.51 -34.75
C LEU A 174 16.58 3.75 -33.87
N THR A 175 16.41 4.95 -34.44
CA THR A 175 16.06 6.14 -33.66
C THR A 175 14.64 6.12 -33.12
N GLU A 176 13.69 5.48 -33.81
CA GLU A 176 12.32 5.29 -33.30
C GLU A 176 12.28 4.26 -32.17
N GLU A 177 13.03 3.16 -32.28
CA GLU A 177 13.15 2.17 -31.20
C GLU A 177 13.79 2.80 -29.94
N GLN A 178 14.87 3.57 -30.09
CA GLN A 178 15.49 4.30 -28.99
C GLN A 178 14.50 5.27 -28.31
N ARG A 179 13.72 6.03 -29.08
CA ARG A 179 12.65 6.89 -28.54
C ARG A 179 11.60 6.08 -27.78
N ALA A 180 11.16 4.95 -28.32
CA ALA A 180 10.19 4.08 -27.65
C ALA A 180 10.73 3.51 -26.32
N GLN A 181 12.01 3.15 -26.27
CA GLN A 181 12.69 2.71 -25.05
C GLN A 181 12.83 3.85 -24.02
N GLU A 182 13.20 5.07 -24.44
CA GLU A 182 13.20 6.26 -23.58
C GLU A 182 11.81 6.55 -23.00
N ASP A 183 10.77 6.50 -23.83
CA ASP A 183 9.39 6.79 -23.42
C ASP A 183 8.87 5.71 -22.45
N GLN A 184 9.24 4.44 -22.65
CA GLN A 184 8.97 3.37 -21.69
C GLN A 184 9.71 3.59 -20.37
N LYS A 185 10.96 4.07 -20.41
CA LYS A 185 11.74 4.43 -19.22
C LYS A 185 11.10 5.60 -18.46
N ARG A 186 10.74 6.69 -19.15
CA ARG A 186 10.03 7.86 -18.57
C ARG A 186 8.71 7.45 -17.89
N ARG A 187 7.95 6.52 -18.49
CA ARG A 187 6.72 5.97 -17.89
C ARG A 187 7.02 5.17 -16.61
N LYS A 188 8.06 4.33 -16.62
CA LYS A 188 8.52 3.59 -15.42
C LYS A 188 9.00 4.52 -14.31
N ASP A 189 9.77 5.55 -14.64
CA ASP A 189 10.30 6.53 -13.68
C ASP A 189 9.18 7.40 -13.07
N ASN A 190 8.19 7.81 -13.87
CA ASN A 190 7.01 8.53 -13.37
C ASN A 190 6.10 7.64 -12.48
N PHE A 191 5.89 6.37 -12.87
CA PHE A 191 5.15 5.43 -12.03
C PHE A 191 5.86 5.15 -10.71
N ARG A 192 7.20 5.02 -10.73
CA ARG A 192 8.01 4.88 -9.52
C ARG A 192 7.88 6.10 -8.60
N ARG A 193 8.00 7.33 -9.13
CA ARG A 193 7.78 8.57 -8.35
C ARG A 193 6.40 8.61 -7.68
N MET A 194 5.35 8.20 -8.39
CA MET A 194 3.99 8.13 -7.83
C MET A 194 3.88 7.13 -6.67
N LEU A 195 4.58 5.98 -6.73
CA LEU A 195 4.65 5.02 -5.62
C LEU A 195 5.48 5.56 -4.46
N ASP A 196 6.64 6.16 -4.73
CA ASP A 196 7.51 6.76 -3.72
C ASP A 196 6.78 7.91 -2.98
N GLU A 197 5.96 8.70 -3.69
CA GLU A 197 5.09 9.74 -3.13
C GLU A 197 3.96 9.16 -2.26
N GLN A 198 3.27 8.10 -2.70
CA GLN A 198 2.25 7.41 -1.89
C GLN A 198 2.84 6.77 -0.62
N ILE A 199 4.05 6.22 -0.70
CA ILE A 199 4.79 5.67 0.44
C ILE A 199 5.21 6.78 1.40
N SER A 200 5.69 7.92 0.87
CA SER A 200 6.00 9.12 1.64
C SER A 200 4.77 9.64 2.39
N GLU A 201 3.63 9.78 1.70
CA GLU A 201 2.38 10.23 2.33
C GLU A 201 1.89 9.25 3.41
N GLN A 202 1.95 7.93 3.16
CA GLN A 202 1.60 6.93 4.16
C GLN A 202 2.52 7.00 5.40
N ASN A 203 3.81 7.26 5.20
CA ASN A 203 4.77 7.40 6.32
C ASN A 203 4.59 8.72 7.08
N ALA A 204 4.30 9.83 6.40
CA ALA A 204 3.95 11.10 7.02
C ALA A 204 2.69 10.98 7.89
N ARG A 205 1.63 10.31 7.38
CA ARG A 205 0.42 9.99 8.16
C ARG A 205 0.73 9.12 9.38
N ARG A 206 1.55 8.07 9.22
CA ARG A 206 2.02 7.23 10.35
C ARG A 206 2.85 8.00 11.38
N GLN A 207 3.61 9.02 10.96
CA GLN A 207 4.33 9.89 11.88
C GLN A 207 3.36 10.81 12.63
N ALA A 208 2.42 11.45 11.92
CA ALA A 208 1.37 12.27 12.54
C ALA A 208 0.54 11.47 13.57
N ASP A 209 0.17 10.22 13.26
CA ASP A 209 -0.51 9.31 14.19
C ASP A 209 0.34 9.00 15.44
N ARG A 210 1.67 8.86 15.29
CA ARG A 210 2.59 8.64 16.42
C ARG A 210 2.72 9.91 17.27
N GLU A 211 2.88 11.07 16.64
CA GLU A 211 2.96 12.34 17.36
C GLU A 211 1.65 12.68 18.08
N ALA A 212 0.49 12.39 17.47
CA ALA A 212 -0.81 12.52 18.12
C ALA A 212 -0.89 11.65 19.38
N ARG A 213 -0.54 10.36 19.29
CA ARG A 213 -0.50 9.45 20.46
C ARG A 213 0.50 9.88 21.53
N MET A 214 1.64 10.48 21.14
CA MET A 214 2.60 11.02 22.11
C MET A 214 2.06 12.28 22.81
N ARG A 215 1.31 13.14 22.11
CA ARG A 215 0.59 14.28 22.71
C ARG A 215 -0.52 13.82 23.64
N GLU A 216 -1.35 12.87 23.21
CA GLU A 216 -2.40 12.23 24.04
C GLU A 216 -1.80 11.59 25.30
N SER A 217 -0.74 10.79 25.15
CA SER A 217 -0.05 10.16 26.29
C SER A 217 0.59 11.18 27.22
N GLY A 218 1.15 12.27 26.69
CA GLY A 218 1.69 13.37 27.49
C GLY A 218 0.60 14.11 28.28
N GLN A 219 -0.56 14.33 27.65
CA GLN A 219 -1.72 14.93 28.30
C GLN A 219 -2.30 14.03 29.39
N VAL A 220 -2.46 12.72 29.15
CA VAL A 220 -2.89 11.76 30.18
C VAL A 220 -1.92 11.73 31.37
N VAL A 221 -0.60 11.82 31.14
CA VAL A 221 0.39 11.93 32.23
C VAL A 221 0.23 13.24 33.01
N ALA A 222 0.00 14.36 32.33
CA ALA A 222 -0.26 15.66 32.97
C ALA A 222 -1.56 15.66 33.79
N ASP A 223 -2.64 15.11 33.26
CA ASP A 223 -3.94 15.00 33.93
C ASP A 223 -3.85 14.09 35.18
N VAL A 224 -3.13 12.96 35.08
CA VAL A 224 -2.85 12.08 36.23
C VAL A 224 -1.99 12.79 37.27
N GLN A 225 -0.98 13.55 36.87
CA GLN A 225 -0.13 14.31 37.79
C GLN A 225 -0.91 15.45 38.49
N ALA A 226 -1.77 16.15 37.77
CA ALA A 226 -2.67 17.17 38.32
C ALA A 226 -3.69 16.55 39.29
N TYR A 227 -4.24 15.36 38.98
CA TYR A 227 -5.11 14.62 39.89
C TYR A 227 -4.39 14.22 41.19
N ILE A 228 -3.15 13.73 41.10
CA ILE A 228 -2.32 13.40 42.28
C ILE A 228 -2.10 14.64 43.14
N GLN A 229 -1.68 15.77 42.54
CA GLN A 229 -1.50 17.04 43.25
C GLN A 229 -2.81 17.53 43.92
N ALA A 230 -3.94 17.42 43.25
CA ALA A 230 -5.25 17.77 43.81
C ALA A 230 -5.66 16.85 44.99
N MET A 231 -5.32 15.56 44.92
CA MET A 231 -5.56 14.61 46.01
C MET A 231 -4.63 14.86 47.21
N ASP A 232 -3.36 15.16 46.99
CA ASP A 232 -2.42 15.48 48.06
C ASP A 232 -2.72 16.84 48.70
N LYS A 233 -3.20 17.82 47.94
CA LYS A 233 -3.75 19.06 48.49
C LYS A 233 -4.96 18.79 49.40
N LYS A 234 -5.90 17.94 48.97
CA LYS A 234 -7.05 17.53 49.81
C LYS A 234 -6.62 16.81 51.09
N LYS A 235 -5.59 15.96 51.04
CA LYS A 235 -5.00 15.35 52.25
C LYS A 235 -4.44 16.42 53.18
N ALA A 236 -3.66 17.38 52.68
CA ALA A 236 -3.12 18.47 53.48
C ALA A 236 -4.22 19.34 54.12
N GLU A 237 -5.27 19.68 53.36
CA GLU A 237 -6.46 20.39 53.86
C GLU A 237 -7.18 19.60 54.97
N GLN A 238 -7.30 18.27 54.84
CA GLN A 238 -7.83 17.39 55.90
C GLN A 238 -6.92 17.33 57.13
N THR A 239 -5.60 17.22 56.97
CA THR A 239 -4.65 17.20 58.10
C THR A 239 -4.72 18.50 58.90
N ILE A 240 -4.79 19.65 58.23
CA ILE A 240 -4.99 20.97 58.87
C ILE A 240 -6.33 21.04 59.61
N LEU A 241 -7.40 20.43 59.08
CA LEU A 241 -8.70 20.35 59.76
C LEU A 241 -8.63 19.47 61.02
N PHE A 242 -7.94 18.32 60.96
CA PHE A 242 -7.71 17.47 62.14
C PHE A 242 -6.84 18.15 63.20
N GLU A 243 -5.81 18.91 62.81
CA GLU A 243 -5.04 19.72 63.77
C GLU A 243 -5.89 20.80 64.45
N LYS A 244 -6.76 21.50 63.71
CA LYS A 244 -7.67 22.49 64.29
C LYS A 244 -8.65 21.86 65.28
N LEU A 245 -9.25 20.73 64.94
CA LEU A 245 -10.12 19.95 65.83
C LEU A 245 -9.37 19.46 67.08
N ARG A 246 -8.10 19.06 66.92
CA ARG A 246 -7.25 18.65 68.04
C ARG A 246 -6.96 19.81 69.00
N ARG A 247 -6.51 20.97 68.48
CA ARG A 247 -6.22 22.16 69.30
C ARG A 247 -7.46 22.66 70.04
N ALA A 248 -8.60 22.76 69.37
CA ALA A 248 -9.87 23.13 70.01
C ALA A 248 -10.25 22.19 71.16
N ARG A 249 -10.01 20.88 71.02
CA ARG A 249 -10.25 19.89 72.09
C ARG A 249 -9.22 20.00 73.24
N GLU A 250 -7.97 20.31 72.93
CA GLU A 250 -6.93 20.57 73.94
C GLU A 250 -7.26 21.85 74.73
N GLU A 251 -7.75 22.90 74.06
CA GLU A 251 -8.27 24.15 74.66
C GLU A 251 -9.51 23.90 75.54
N GLU A 252 -10.48 23.09 75.09
CA GLU A 252 -11.66 22.70 75.90
C GLU A 252 -11.24 21.97 77.19
N VAL A 253 -10.31 21.02 77.09
CA VAL A 253 -9.81 20.27 78.25
C VAL A 253 -9.07 21.18 79.23
N GLU A 254 -8.26 22.13 78.73
CA GLU A 254 -7.58 23.12 79.59
C GLU A 254 -8.58 24.08 80.26
N ALA A 255 -9.64 24.48 79.55
CA ALA A 255 -10.72 25.31 80.11
C ALA A 255 -11.52 24.57 81.19
N VAL A 256 -11.83 23.28 80.99
CA VAL A 256 -12.47 22.43 82.01
C VAL A 256 -11.56 22.28 83.23
N ARG A 257 -10.27 22.04 83.03
CA ARG A 257 -9.28 21.95 84.12
C ARG A 257 -9.20 23.23 84.93
N LYS A 258 -9.03 24.40 84.29
CA LYS A 258 -9.02 25.71 84.95
C LYS A 258 -10.34 26.01 85.69
N ARG A 259 -11.47 25.46 85.23
CA ARG A 259 -12.76 25.57 85.92
C ARG A 259 -12.82 24.67 87.17
N GLN A 260 -12.26 23.46 87.12
CA GLN A 260 -12.14 22.59 88.30
C GLN A 260 -11.21 23.18 89.36
N GLU A 261 -10.02 23.67 88.95
CA GLU A 261 -9.04 24.29 89.85
C GLU A 261 -9.63 25.52 90.60
N ARG A 262 -10.46 26.33 89.93
CA ARG A 262 -11.21 27.43 90.57
C ARG A 262 -12.28 26.96 91.57
N LEU A 263 -13.02 25.89 91.26
CA LEU A 263 -14.04 25.34 92.15
C LEU A 263 -13.42 24.72 93.42
N GLU A 264 -12.24 24.11 93.31
CA GLU A 264 -11.50 23.63 94.48
C GLU A 264 -10.98 24.77 95.36
N GLN A 265 -10.54 25.88 94.76
CA GLN A 265 -10.13 27.08 95.51
C GLN A 265 -11.30 27.65 96.32
N GLN A 266 -12.48 27.81 95.68
CA GLN A 266 -13.68 28.32 96.34
C GLN A 266 -14.10 27.45 97.54
N LYS A 267 -14.11 26.13 97.41
CA LYS A 267 -14.42 25.22 98.53
C LYS A 267 -13.47 25.39 99.73
N LYS A 268 -12.17 25.52 99.47
CA LYS A 268 -11.13 25.69 100.51
C LYS A 268 -11.27 27.05 101.23
N GLU A 269 -11.84 28.07 100.59
CA GLU A 269 -12.19 29.34 101.24
C GLU A 269 -13.49 29.26 102.07
N GLU A 270 -14.46 28.47 101.64
CA GLU A 270 -15.72 28.26 102.39
C GLU A 270 -15.51 27.43 103.66
N GLU A 271 -14.83 26.28 103.59
CA GLU A 271 -14.49 25.45 104.76
C GLU A 271 -13.72 26.27 105.82
N ARG A 272 -12.81 27.15 105.38
CA ARG A 272 -12.02 28.02 106.26
C ARG A 272 -12.84 29.08 106.98
N ARG A 273 -14.00 29.48 106.44
CA ARG A 273 -14.95 30.42 107.07
C ARG A 273 -15.94 29.74 108.02
N GLU A 274 -16.22 28.46 107.81
CA GLU A 274 -17.16 27.72 108.68
C GLU A 274 -16.52 27.34 110.01
N ILE A 275 -15.24 26.97 110.00
CA ILE A 275 -14.43 26.67 111.21
C ILE A 275 -14.35 27.88 112.16
N GLU A 276 -14.43 29.11 111.64
CA GLU A 276 -14.33 30.36 112.43
C GLU A 276 -15.61 30.70 113.23
N ARG A 277 -16.72 29.98 113.03
CA ARG A 277 -18.04 30.33 113.60
C ARG A 277 -18.44 29.65 114.92
N VAL A 278 -17.72 28.65 115.42
CA VAL A 278 -18.24 27.76 116.49
C VAL A 278 -17.38 27.81 117.76
N GLY A 279 -17.95 28.31 118.88
CA GLY A 279 -17.33 28.34 120.21
C GLY A 279 -18.34 28.20 121.40
N PRO A 280 -17.91 27.81 122.63
CA PRO A 280 -18.81 27.18 123.65
C PRO A 280 -19.16 28.02 124.94
N ARG A 281 -20.18 27.59 125.75
CA ARG A 281 -20.68 28.24 127.01
C ARG A 281 -21.54 27.34 128.00
N PRO A 282 -21.55 27.63 129.34
CA PRO A 282 -22.56 27.23 130.40
C PRO A 282 -23.20 28.46 131.16
N GLY A 283 -23.98 28.46 132.28
CA GLY A 283 -24.68 27.47 133.19
C GLY A 283 -24.23 27.51 134.69
N GLY A 284 -25.02 27.52 135.81
CA GLY A 284 -26.47 27.73 136.13
C GLY A 284 -26.91 27.41 137.62
N SER A 285 -28.10 27.85 138.10
CA SER A 285 -28.82 27.56 139.42
C SER A 285 -28.36 28.29 140.74
N SER A 286 -29.00 28.28 141.95
CA SER A 286 -30.15 27.54 142.59
C SER A 286 -30.94 28.33 143.71
N VAL A 287 -31.55 27.71 144.79
CA VAL A 287 -32.73 28.20 145.61
C VAL A 287 -32.86 27.64 147.07
N LYS A 288 -33.55 28.33 148.05
CA LYS A 288 -34.57 27.80 149.06
C LYS A 288 -34.72 28.53 150.44
N LYS A 289 -35.96 28.65 151.00
CA LYS A 289 -36.37 28.22 152.40
C LYS A 289 -37.86 28.40 152.80
N GLN A 290 -38.20 27.79 153.97
CA GLN A 290 -39.33 27.98 154.92
C GLN A 290 -40.73 27.35 154.68
N GLN A 291 -41.18 26.60 155.70
CA GLN A 291 -42.54 26.10 155.96
C GLN A 291 -42.80 26.22 157.48
N GLN A 292 -43.92 26.81 157.92
CA GLN A 292 -44.48 26.53 159.27
C GLN A 292 -45.97 26.87 159.47
N GLU A 293 -46.65 27.51 158.50
CA GLU A 293 -48.12 27.78 158.53
C GLU A 293 -49.03 26.53 158.44
N GLU A 294 -48.45 25.32 158.48
CA GLU A 294 -49.09 24.16 157.84
C GLU A 294 -50.15 23.45 158.70
N MET A 295 -50.20 23.77 159.99
CA MET A 295 -51.12 23.14 160.97
C MET A 295 -52.57 23.62 160.81
N GLU A 296 -52.81 24.94 160.77
CA GLU A 296 -54.17 25.50 160.72
C GLU A 296 -54.87 25.25 159.37
N LYS A 297 -54.08 25.20 158.29
CA LYS A 297 -54.55 24.86 156.93
C LYS A 297 -55.25 23.49 156.87
N ASN A 298 -54.98 22.56 157.78
CA ASN A 298 -55.50 21.18 157.70
C ASN A 298 -57.01 21.02 157.96
N GLN A 299 -57.70 21.95 158.65
CA GLN A 299 -59.16 21.88 158.75
C GLN A 299 -59.86 22.46 157.50
N MET A 300 -59.35 23.56 156.94
CA MET A 300 -59.85 24.11 155.67
C MET A 300 -59.63 23.14 154.49
N LYS A 301 -58.45 22.51 154.42
CA LYS A 301 -58.11 21.48 153.41
C LYS A 301 -59.16 20.37 153.30
N ARG A 302 -59.89 20.01 154.37
CA ARG A 302 -60.93 18.95 154.32
C ARG A 302 -62.20 19.38 153.57
N LYS A 303 -62.59 20.66 153.60
CA LYS A 303 -63.70 21.17 152.78
C LYS A 303 -63.24 21.40 151.35
N GLU A 304 -62.07 22.03 151.16
CA GLU A 304 -61.46 22.18 149.84
C GLU A 304 -61.31 20.84 149.10
N ALA A 305 -60.94 19.75 149.79
CA ALA A 305 -60.73 18.45 149.16
C ALA A 305 -61.99 17.90 148.49
N GLN A 306 -63.19 18.18 149.02
CA GLN A 306 -64.45 17.72 148.43
C GLN A 306 -64.83 18.52 147.18
N GLU A 307 -64.48 19.81 147.12
CA GLU A 307 -64.68 20.66 145.93
C GLU A 307 -63.62 20.39 144.87
N LYS A 308 -62.35 20.25 145.28
CA LYS A 308 -61.22 19.84 144.41
C LYS A 308 -61.49 18.46 143.79
N LEU A 309 -62.13 17.53 144.48
CA LEU A 309 -62.54 16.24 143.90
C LEU A 309 -63.64 16.36 142.83
N LYS A 310 -64.54 17.36 142.93
CA LYS A 310 -65.53 17.64 141.88
C LYS A 310 -64.90 18.33 140.67
N LEU A 311 -64.03 19.32 140.90
CA LEU A 311 -63.29 20.02 139.85
C LEU A 311 -62.35 19.07 139.10
N TRP A 312 -61.62 18.21 139.82
CA TRP A 312 -60.71 17.23 139.23
C TRP A 312 -61.42 16.25 138.28
N LYS A 313 -62.67 15.84 138.58
CA LYS A 313 -63.44 15.01 137.63
C LYS A 313 -63.71 15.76 136.32
N LEU A 314 -64.27 16.97 136.41
CA LEU A 314 -64.54 17.82 135.24
C LEU A 314 -63.26 18.18 134.44
N GLU A 315 -62.12 18.31 135.12
CA GLU A 315 -60.83 18.55 134.50
C GLU A 315 -60.26 17.29 133.84
N ASN A 316 -60.46 16.11 134.42
CA ASN A 316 -60.02 14.83 133.86
C ASN A 316 -60.86 14.45 132.63
N ASP A 317 -62.17 14.69 132.65
CA ASP A 317 -63.08 14.51 131.51
C ASP A 317 -62.64 15.39 130.31
N LYS A 318 -62.30 16.67 130.56
CA LYS A 318 -61.73 17.58 129.54
C LYS A 318 -60.37 17.13 129.03
N ASN A 319 -59.50 16.62 129.91
CA ASN A 319 -58.20 16.05 129.52
C ASN A 319 -58.35 14.77 128.69
N LEU A 320 -59.46 14.03 128.83
CA LEU A 320 -59.78 12.90 127.95
C LEU A 320 -60.11 13.38 126.54
N GLN A 321 -61.01 14.36 126.43
CA GLN A 321 -61.41 14.97 125.14
C GLN A 321 -60.22 15.57 124.38
N LEU A 322 -59.37 16.35 125.06
CA LEU A 322 -58.15 16.91 124.47
C LEU A 322 -57.16 15.84 123.97
N LYS A 323 -57.08 14.68 124.63
CA LYS A 323 -56.24 13.56 124.15
C LYS A 323 -56.82 12.90 122.89
N GLU A 324 -58.14 12.84 122.76
CA GLU A 324 -58.80 12.34 121.55
C GLU A 324 -58.64 13.31 120.37
N GLU A 325 -58.76 14.62 120.59
CA GLU A 325 -58.48 15.65 119.58
C GLU A 325 -57.03 15.60 119.08
N ILE A 326 -56.05 15.52 119.99
CA ILE A 326 -54.63 15.37 119.62
C ILE A 326 -54.39 14.11 118.79
N LYS A 327 -55.01 12.98 119.17
CA LYS A 327 -54.88 11.71 118.46
C LYS A 327 -55.52 11.74 117.07
N GLN A 328 -56.68 12.39 116.92
CA GLN A 328 -57.30 12.61 115.61
C GLN A 328 -56.44 13.51 114.73
N LYS A 329 -55.82 14.56 115.31
CA LYS A 329 -54.95 15.48 114.58
C LYS A 329 -53.68 14.81 114.07
N GLN A 330 -53.00 14.01 114.89
CA GLN A 330 -51.83 13.23 114.44
C GLN A 330 -52.20 12.29 113.27
N MET A 331 -53.35 11.61 113.34
CA MET A 331 -53.82 10.73 112.27
C MET A 331 -54.11 11.49 110.95
N GLN A 332 -54.48 12.77 111.02
CA GLN A 332 -54.61 13.63 109.83
C GLN A 332 -53.24 14.07 109.29
N GLU A 333 -52.32 14.48 110.16
CA GLU A 333 -50.96 14.90 109.80
C GLU A 333 -50.18 13.74 109.14
N ASP A 334 -50.29 12.51 109.65
CA ASP A 334 -49.71 11.29 109.04
C ASP A 334 -50.31 10.98 107.66
N MET A 335 -51.64 11.13 107.49
CA MET A 335 -52.34 10.93 106.23
C MET A 335 -51.94 11.95 105.15
N GLU A 336 -51.70 13.21 105.54
CA GLU A 336 -51.17 14.23 104.62
C GLU A 336 -49.69 13.99 104.28
N PHE A 337 -48.87 13.56 105.24
CA PHE A 337 -47.48 13.21 105.00
C PHE A 337 -47.35 12.05 103.99
N ALA A 338 -48.14 10.98 104.15
CA ALA A 338 -48.20 9.86 103.21
C ALA A 338 -48.59 10.32 101.79
N ARG A 339 -49.64 11.14 101.65
CA ARG A 339 -50.07 11.71 100.36
C ARG A 339 -49.00 12.59 99.71
N LYS A 340 -48.20 13.30 100.50
CA LYS A 340 -47.11 14.16 100.02
C LYS A 340 -45.89 13.34 99.59
N ALA A 341 -45.59 12.25 100.29
CA ALA A 341 -44.55 11.29 99.91
C ALA A 341 -44.87 10.56 98.59
N GLN A 342 -46.14 10.17 98.39
CA GLN A 342 -46.63 9.52 97.15
C GLN A 342 -46.32 10.39 95.92
N ARG A 343 -46.79 11.65 95.91
CA ARG A 343 -46.59 12.60 94.80
C ARG A 343 -45.11 12.83 94.45
N ALA A 344 -44.24 12.82 95.46
CA ALA A 344 -42.79 12.99 95.29
C ALA A 344 -42.06 11.74 94.73
N LEU A 345 -42.74 10.59 94.64
CA LEU A 345 -42.30 9.43 93.87
C LEU A 345 -42.84 9.53 92.43
N ASP A 346 -44.14 9.80 92.27
CA ASP A 346 -44.79 9.95 90.95
C ASP A 346 -44.03 10.97 90.07
N GLU A 347 -43.71 12.14 90.63
CA GLU A 347 -42.90 13.19 90.00
C GLU A 347 -41.48 12.78 89.58
N LYS A 348 -40.92 11.72 90.15
CA LYS A 348 -39.57 11.21 89.79
C LYS A 348 -39.65 10.14 88.71
N GLU A 349 -40.72 9.35 88.68
CA GLU A 349 -40.96 8.39 87.61
C GLU A 349 -41.32 9.11 86.31
N GLU A 350 -42.15 10.16 86.37
CA GLU A 350 -42.49 10.98 85.20
C GLU A 350 -41.25 11.63 84.56
N LYS A 351 -40.35 12.21 85.37
CA LYS A 351 -39.09 12.81 84.88
C LYS A 351 -38.18 11.79 84.20
N ARG A 352 -38.08 10.56 84.75
CA ARG A 352 -37.34 9.44 84.11
C ARG A 352 -37.97 9.00 82.78
N LEU A 353 -39.29 8.92 82.71
CA LEU A 353 -40.01 8.58 81.48
C LEU A 353 -39.82 9.66 80.40
N GLU A 354 -39.76 10.94 80.79
CA GLU A 354 -39.52 12.03 79.84
C GLU A 354 -38.07 12.08 79.33
N GLU A 355 -37.08 11.78 80.17
CA GLU A 355 -35.67 11.61 79.75
C GLU A 355 -35.54 10.46 78.73
N LEU A 356 -36.19 9.31 78.98
CA LEU A 356 -36.20 8.17 78.06
C LEU A 356 -36.88 8.50 76.73
N ARG A 357 -38.00 9.27 76.75
CA ARG A 357 -38.64 9.79 75.52
C ARG A 357 -37.68 10.67 74.72
N LYS A 358 -37.04 11.64 75.36
CA LYS A 358 -36.06 12.55 74.72
C LYS A 358 -34.83 11.81 74.17
N LEU A 359 -34.45 10.67 74.77
CA LEU A 359 -33.40 9.79 74.24
C LEU A 359 -33.87 9.04 72.99
N ALA A 360 -35.09 8.49 73.01
CA ALA A 360 -35.69 7.78 71.87
C ALA A 360 -35.92 8.70 70.65
N GLU A 361 -36.30 9.96 70.87
CA GLU A 361 -36.42 10.96 69.80
C GLU A 361 -35.07 11.29 69.17
N LYS A 362 -34.00 11.46 69.96
CA LYS A 362 -32.63 11.66 69.45
C LYS A 362 -32.15 10.46 68.63
N MET A 363 -32.48 9.23 69.03
CA MET A 363 -32.18 8.03 68.25
C MET A 363 -32.92 8.01 66.90
N LYS A 364 -34.24 8.28 66.89
CA LYS A 364 -35.03 8.42 65.65
C LYS A 364 -34.55 9.55 64.73
N ALA A 365 -34.11 10.67 65.28
CA ALA A 365 -33.55 11.77 64.50
C ALA A 365 -32.22 11.37 63.82
N ARG A 366 -31.36 10.63 64.54
CA ARG A 366 -30.10 10.09 63.99
C ARG A 366 -30.35 9.01 62.93
N GLU A 367 -31.34 8.16 63.13
CA GLU A 367 -31.77 7.13 62.18
C GLU A 367 -32.27 7.75 60.86
N ARG A 368 -33.17 8.74 60.94
CA ARG A 368 -33.65 9.51 59.77
C ARG A 368 -32.52 10.21 59.03
N TYR A 369 -31.59 10.86 59.75
CA TYR A 369 -30.44 11.50 59.12
C TYR A 369 -29.52 10.48 58.40
N GLY A 370 -29.37 9.27 58.96
CA GLY A 370 -28.67 8.17 58.30
C GLY A 370 -29.37 7.68 57.03
N GLN A 371 -30.70 7.54 57.07
CA GLN A 371 -31.53 7.17 55.92
C GLN A 371 -31.45 8.23 54.81
N GLU A 372 -31.68 9.51 55.14
CA GLU A 372 -31.55 10.62 54.20
C GLU A 372 -30.15 10.72 53.57
N LEU A 373 -29.09 10.45 54.33
CA LEU A 373 -27.72 10.46 53.81
C LEU A 373 -27.48 9.27 52.86
N GLY A 374 -28.03 8.10 53.17
CA GLY A 374 -28.05 6.93 52.28
C GLY A 374 -28.78 7.22 50.98
N GLU A 375 -30.02 7.71 51.04
CA GLU A 375 -30.82 8.06 49.86
C GLU A 375 -30.13 9.11 48.96
N LYS A 376 -29.45 10.10 49.55
CA LYS A 376 -28.69 11.12 48.80
C LYS A 376 -27.43 10.55 48.14
N LEU A 377 -26.81 9.51 48.71
CA LEU A 377 -25.69 8.79 48.09
C LEU A 377 -26.18 7.84 46.98
N ASP A 378 -27.27 7.11 47.22
CA ASP A 378 -27.94 6.24 46.24
C ASP A 378 -28.44 7.01 45.01
N ALA A 379 -29.11 8.15 45.22
CA ALA A 379 -29.56 9.02 44.14
C ALA A 379 -28.39 9.54 43.30
N ARG A 380 -27.28 9.91 43.96
CA ARG A 380 -26.05 10.35 43.29
C ARG A 380 -25.37 9.23 42.52
N ALA A 381 -25.31 8.02 43.07
CA ALA A 381 -24.78 6.84 42.38
C ALA A 381 -25.59 6.55 41.10
N ARG A 382 -26.93 6.59 41.18
CA ARG A 382 -27.82 6.43 40.01
C ARG A 382 -27.65 7.55 38.98
N GLU A 383 -27.42 8.80 39.40
CA GLU A 383 -27.08 9.89 38.48
C GLU A 383 -25.74 9.67 37.78
N ASP A 384 -24.69 9.31 38.51
CA ASP A 384 -23.35 9.09 37.96
C ASP A 384 -23.31 7.83 37.06
N GLU A 385 -24.08 6.77 37.37
CA GLU A 385 -24.34 5.64 36.48
C GLU A 385 -25.09 6.05 35.21
N ALA A 386 -26.16 6.84 35.31
CA ALA A 386 -26.92 7.32 34.15
C ALA A 386 -26.08 8.22 33.23
N ARG A 387 -25.21 9.06 33.82
CA ARG A 387 -24.21 9.86 33.09
C ARG A 387 -23.20 8.95 32.37
N MET A 388 -22.68 7.93 33.05
CA MET A 388 -21.75 6.96 32.46
C MET A 388 -22.37 6.17 31.31
N LEU A 389 -23.61 5.69 31.45
CA LEU A 389 -24.35 5.02 30.38
C LEU A 389 -24.53 5.94 29.17
N LYS A 390 -24.97 7.18 29.38
CA LYS A 390 -25.12 8.16 28.30
C LYS A 390 -23.79 8.46 27.59
N ILE A 391 -22.68 8.58 28.33
CA ILE A 391 -21.34 8.75 27.74
C ILE A 391 -20.94 7.53 26.90
N GLN A 392 -21.26 6.31 27.36
CA GLN A 392 -21.01 5.08 26.59
C GLN A 392 -21.88 5.00 25.33
N GLU A 393 -23.15 5.40 25.39
CA GLU A 393 -24.03 5.46 24.21
C GLU A 393 -23.58 6.52 23.20
N GLU A 394 -23.22 7.73 23.65
CA GLU A 394 -22.66 8.76 22.78
C GLU A 394 -21.32 8.32 22.16
N ALA A 395 -20.46 7.63 22.91
CA ALA A 395 -19.23 7.05 22.37
C ALA A 395 -19.51 5.95 21.34
N ARG A 396 -20.50 5.08 21.58
CA ARG A 396 -20.92 4.04 20.63
C ARG A 396 -21.48 4.65 19.34
N LEU A 397 -22.35 5.66 19.46
CA LEU A 397 -22.93 6.38 18.33
C LEU A 397 -21.85 7.11 17.52
N ARG A 398 -20.84 7.73 18.16
CA ARG A 398 -19.70 8.34 17.46
C ARG A 398 -18.85 7.30 16.73
N ALA A 399 -18.56 6.16 17.36
CA ALA A 399 -17.80 5.07 16.73
C ALA A 399 -18.56 4.45 15.53
N GLU A 400 -19.88 4.26 15.68
CA GLU A 400 -20.76 3.78 14.61
C GLU A 400 -20.85 4.79 13.45
N ALA A 401 -20.99 6.08 13.75
CA ALA A 401 -20.97 7.16 12.75
C ALA A 401 -19.62 7.23 11.99
N GLN A 402 -18.49 7.13 12.68
CA GLN A 402 -17.16 7.06 12.06
C GLN A 402 -16.99 5.81 11.19
N HIS A 403 -17.53 4.67 11.61
CA HIS A 403 -17.52 3.44 10.82
C HIS A 403 -18.34 3.58 9.54
N GLN A 404 -19.55 4.13 9.64
CA GLN A 404 -20.42 4.43 8.49
C GLN A 404 -19.79 5.47 7.55
N GLU A 405 -19.14 6.51 8.08
CA GLU A 405 -18.43 7.48 7.25
C GLU A 405 -17.23 6.86 6.53
N ARG A 406 -16.48 5.98 7.20
CA ARG A 406 -15.41 5.20 6.57
C ARG A 406 -15.95 4.31 5.45
N ILE A 407 -17.07 3.62 5.65
CA ILE A 407 -17.73 2.81 4.60
C ILE A 407 -18.12 3.70 3.41
N LYS A 408 -18.71 4.87 3.64
CA LYS A 408 -19.05 5.84 2.59
C LYS A 408 -17.81 6.30 1.81
N ARG A 409 -16.74 6.70 2.51
CA ARG A 409 -15.45 7.08 1.88
C ARG A 409 -14.81 5.94 1.08
N GLU A 410 -14.87 4.70 1.57
CA GLU A 410 -14.38 3.50 0.84
C GLU A 410 -15.29 3.11 -0.35
N HIS A 411 -16.60 3.37 -0.28
CA HIS A 411 -17.52 3.15 -1.39
C HIS A 411 -17.34 4.21 -2.48
N GLN A 412 -17.23 5.49 -2.11
CA GLN A 412 -17.00 6.59 -3.04
C GLN A 412 -15.67 6.42 -3.80
N LYS A 413 -14.59 6.01 -3.13
CA LYS A 413 -13.33 5.63 -3.81
C LYS A 413 -13.49 4.47 -4.79
N LYS A 414 -14.38 3.51 -4.53
CA LYS A 414 -14.68 2.42 -5.48
C LYS A 414 -15.44 2.94 -6.71
N ILE A 415 -16.30 3.94 -6.54
CA ILE A 415 -16.97 4.63 -7.66
C ILE A 415 -15.93 5.41 -8.48
N GLU A 416 -15.08 6.22 -7.86
CA GLU A 416 -14.01 7.00 -8.51
C GLU A 416 -13.02 6.09 -9.28
N ILE A 417 -12.63 4.96 -8.70
CA ILE A 417 -11.79 3.94 -9.35
C ILE A 417 -12.54 3.30 -10.52
N LYS A 418 -13.85 3.00 -10.38
CA LYS A 418 -14.64 2.44 -11.48
C LYS A 418 -14.75 3.44 -12.64
N GLU A 419 -15.09 4.69 -12.36
CA GLU A 419 -15.19 5.74 -13.39
C GLU A 419 -13.87 5.97 -14.11
N THR A 420 -12.74 5.96 -13.40
CA THR A 420 -11.43 6.13 -14.04
C THR A 420 -11.04 4.92 -14.90
N LEU A 421 -11.41 3.70 -14.51
CA LEU A 421 -11.25 2.50 -15.33
C LEU A 421 -12.19 2.50 -16.55
N ASP A 422 -13.46 2.84 -16.38
CA ASP A 422 -14.44 2.92 -17.47
C ASP A 422 -14.00 3.94 -18.53
N ARG A 423 -13.54 5.12 -18.11
CA ARG A 423 -12.95 6.15 -19.00
C ARG A 423 -11.70 5.63 -19.73
N GLN A 424 -10.84 4.86 -19.08
CA GLN A 424 -9.67 4.24 -19.73
C GLN A 424 -10.06 3.17 -20.75
N VAL A 425 -11.12 2.39 -20.49
CA VAL A 425 -11.66 1.41 -21.44
C VAL A 425 -12.30 2.10 -22.64
N GLU A 426 -13.06 3.18 -22.44
CA GLU A 426 -13.58 4.02 -23.53
C GLU A 426 -12.44 4.60 -24.37
N GLU A 427 -11.41 5.19 -23.76
CA GLU A 427 -10.29 5.76 -24.50
C GLU A 427 -9.52 4.71 -25.30
N MET A 428 -9.32 3.52 -24.72
CA MET A 428 -8.71 2.38 -25.42
C MET A 428 -9.56 1.92 -26.62
N ASN A 429 -10.89 1.95 -26.51
CA ASN A 429 -11.77 1.57 -27.61
C ASN A 429 -11.78 2.64 -28.72
N ARG A 430 -11.86 3.93 -28.39
CA ARG A 430 -11.72 5.04 -29.34
C ARG A 430 -10.38 4.98 -30.09
N ARG A 431 -9.28 4.66 -29.40
CA ARG A 431 -7.95 4.45 -30.01
C ARG A 431 -7.96 3.29 -31.01
N LYS A 432 -8.58 2.14 -30.68
CA LYS A 432 -8.75 0.99 -31.59
C LYS A 432 -9.65 1.30 -32.80
N GLU A 433 -10.63 2.19 -32.64
CA GLU A 433 -11.49 2.63 -33.75
C GLU A 433 -10.71 3.52 -34.72
N VAL A 434 -9.94 4.48 -34.22
CA VAL A 434 -9.01 5.28 -35.03
C VAL A 434 -7.99 4.38 -35.74
N GLU A 435 -7.41 3.40 -35.05
CA GLU A 435 -6.49 2.41 -35.64
C GLU A 435 -7.14 1.60 -36.76
N LYS A 436 -8.36 1.09 -36.58
CA LYS A 436 -9.15 0.42 -37.64
C LYS A 436 -9.37 1.33 -38.84
N HIS A 437 -9.71 2.61 -38.63
CA HIS A 437 -9.91 3.57 -39.72
C HIS A 437 -8.61 3.89 -40.47
N LEU A 438 -7.46 3.96 -39.77
CA LEU A 438 -6.15 4.12 -40.39
C LEU A 438 -5.76 2.89 -41.22
N ILE A 439 -5.94 1.68 -40.68
CA ILE A 439 -5.70 0.42 -41.41
C ILE A 439 -6.61 0.33 -42.65
N ALA A 440 -7.90 0.66 -42.53
CA ALA A 440 -8.83 0.67 -43.65
C ALA A 440 -8.38 1.65 -44.76
N ARG A 441 -8.05 2.89 -44.40
CA ARG A 441 -7.52 3.90 -45.33
C ARG A 441 -6.20 3.48 -45.98
N GLN A 442 -5.30 2.84 -45.24
CA GLN A 442 -4.05 2.32 -45.77
C GLN A 442 -4.29 1.17 -46.78
N SER A 443 -5.24 0.27 -46.47
CA SER A 443 -5.64 -0.81 -47.38
C SER A 443 -6.29 -0.30 -48.67
N GLU A 444 -7.02 0.82 -48.58
CA GLU A 444 -7.59 1.50 -49.75
C GLU A 444 -6.49 2.16 -50.61
N ILE A 445 -5.50 2.83 -50.00
CA ILE A 445 -4.35 3.39 -50.72
C ILE A 445 -3.58 2.29 -51.46
N PHE A 446 -3.31 1.15 -50.81
CA PHE A 446 -2.66 0.01 -51.49
C PHE A 446 -3.52 -0.56 -52.62
N ARG A 447 -4.85 -0.59 -52.48
CA ARG A 447 -5.76 -1.01 -53.56
C ARG A 447 -5.73 -0.05 -54.74
N GLN A 448 -5.72 1.26 -54.48
CA GLN A 448 -5.60 2.29 -55.53
C GLN A 448 -4.25 2.19 -56.26
N GLN A 449 -3.14 2.06 -55.52
CA GLN A 449 -1.81 1.87 -56.11
C GLN A 449 -1.71 0.60 -56.97
N ALA A 450 -2.33 -0.51 -56.54
CA ALA A 450 -2.38 -1.75 -57.33
C ALA A 450 -3.21 -1.59 -58.61
N GLN A 451 -4.31 -0.83 -58.57
CA GLN A 451 -5.13 -0.52 -59.74
C GLN A 451 -4.40 0.43 -60.71
N GLU A 452 -3.74 1.46 -60.20
CA GLU A 452 -2.93 2.40 -60.99
C GLU A 452 -1.77 1.68 -61.70
N ALA A 453 -1.02 0.84 -60.97
CA ALA A 453 0.06 0.04 -61.54
C ALA A 453 -0.42 -0.90 -62.67
N ALA A 454 -1.59 -1.53 -62.51
CA ALA A 454 -2.18 -2.37 -63.55
C ALA A 454 -2.62 -1.56 -64.79
N MET A 455 -3.18 -0.37 -64.60
CA MET A 455 -3.52 0.54 -65.71
C MET A 455 -2.28 1.06 -66.43
N ASP A 456 -1.19 1.34 -65.71
CA ASP A 456 0.08 1.77 -66.28
C ASP A 456 0.83 0.63 -67.01
N GLU A 457 0.75 -0.60 -66.51
CA GLU A 457 1.21 -1.76 -67.28
C GLU A 457 0.39 -1.95 -68.56
N GLN A 458 -0.94 -1.78 -68.51
CA GLN A 458 -1.78 -1.83 -69.71
C GLN A 458 -1.43 -0.72 -70.71
N ARG A 459 -1.16 0.51 -70.25
CA ARG A 459 -0.66 1.62 -71.08
C ARG A 459 0.70 1.29 -71.72
N ARG A 460 1.64 0.73 -70.95
CA ARG A 460 2.96 0.30 -71.46
C ARG A 460 2.85 -0.82 -72.49
N LEU A 461 1.91 -1.76 -72.32
CA LEU A 461 1.63 -2.80 -73.30
C LEU A 461 0.98 -2.23 -74.58
N GLN A 462 0.11 -1.23 -74.48
CA GLN A 462 -0.42 -0.51 -75.65
C GLN A 462 0.65 0.31 -76.38
N ALA A 463 1.55 0.99 -75.64
CA ALA A 463 2.69 1.70 -76.23
C ALA A 463 3.57 0.75 -77.04
N ARG A 464 4.02 -0.37 -76.43
CA ARG A 464 4.82 -1.41 -77.11
C ARG A 464 4.15 -1.96 -78.38
N LYS A 465 2.82 -2.07 -78.42
CA LYS A 465 2.09 -2.47 -79.64
C LYS A 465 2.17 -1.39 -80.72
N ARG A 466 1.95 -0.12 -80.38
CA ARG A 466 2.11 1.00 -81.31
C ARG A 466 3.55 1.12 -81.83
N ASP A 467 4.55 0.89 -80.98
CA ASP A 467 5.96 0.89 -81.38
C ASP A 467 6.25 -0.23 -82.40
N GLN A 468 5.66 -1.42 -82.20
CA GLN A 468 5.73 -2.55 -83.14
C GLN A 468 4.99 -2.27 -84.45
N GLU A 469 3.83 -1.59 -84.39
CA GLU A 469 3.05 -1.17 -85.56
C GLU A 469 3.81 -0.11 -86.38
N ILE A 470 4.44 0.88 -85.72
CA ILE A 470 5.30 1.89 -86.35
C ILE A 470 6.52 1.23 -87.02
N TYR A 471 7.22 0.34 -86.31
CA TYR A 471 8.35 -0.40 -86.87
C TYR A 471 7.94 -1.27 -88.08
N ARG A 472 6.76 -1.89 -88.02
CA ARG A 472 6.19 -2.62 -89.16
C ARG A 472 5.91 -1.69 -90.35
N MET A 473 5.32 -0.52 -90.15
CA MET A 473 5.10 0.45 -91.23
C MET A 473 6.43 0.91 -91.86
N GLN A 474 7.47 1.15 -91.04
CA GLN A 474 8.81 1.49 -91.54
C GLN A 474 9.40 0.38 -92.42
N LEU A 475 9.22 -0.90 -92.07
CA LEU A 475 9.63 -2.03 -92.91
C LEU A 475 8.80 -2.12 -94.19
N GLU A 476 7.48 -1.91 -94.13
CA GLU A 476 6.62 -1.90 -95.32
C GLU A 476 6.97 -0.76 -96.28
N ASP A 477 7.35 0.42 -95.78
CA ASP A 477 7.83 1.54 -96.60
C ASP A 477 9.25 1.33 -97.16
N GLN A 478 10.15 0.67 -96.43
CA GLN A 478 11.45 0.23 -96.97
C GLN A 478 11.26 -0.78 -98.13
N LEU A 479 10.32 -1.73 -97.99
CA LEU A 479 9.99 -2.68 -99.05
C LEU A 479 9.35 -1.99 -100.27
N ARG A 480 8.47 -0.99 -100.05
CA ARG A 480 7.94 -0.15 -101.13
C ARG A 480 9.04 0.66 -101.84
N LEU A 481 10.06 1.12 -101.10
CA LEU A 481 11.20 1.83 -101.67
C LEU A 481 12.09 0.90 -102.53
N ASP A 482 12.48 -0.27 -102.02
CA ASP A 482 13.28 -1.25 -102.80
C ASP A 482 12.51 -1.72 -104.04
N ALA A 483 11.20 -1.98 -103.92
CA ALA A 483 10.36 -2.34 -105.06
C ALA A 483 10.27 -1.24 -106.14
N LYS A 484 10.25 0.04 -105.75
CA LYS A 484 10.31 1.18 -106.70
C LYS A 484 11.69 1.34 -107.32
N LEU A 485 12.76 1.09 -106.57
CA LEU A 485 14.13 1.29 -107.04
C LEU A 485 14.64 0.14 -107.91
N ARG A 486 14.25 -1.12 -107.64
CA ARG A 486 14.72 -2.33 -108.36
C ARG A 486 14.75 -2.19 -109.89
N PRO A 487 13.68 -1.77 -110.59
CA PRO A 487 13.70 -1.70 -112.05
C PRO A 487 14.73 -0.69 -112.58
N ALA A 488 14.97 0.40 -111.85
CA ALA A 488 15.91 1.44 -112.25
C ALA A 488 17.35 1.15 -111.78
N ARG A 489 17.53 0.37 -110.70
CA ARG A 489 18.81 0.11 -110.03
C ARG A 489 19.85 -0.51 -110.96
N ASP A 490 19.42 -1.44 -111.81
CA ASP A 490 20.30 -2.20 -112.70
C ASP A 490 20.23 -1.71 -114.17
N LEU A 491 19.26 -0.85 -114.51
CA LEU A 491 19.13 -0.22 -115.84
C LEU A 491 19.80 1.17 -115.94
N MET A 492 20.04 1.83 -114.82
CA MET A 492 20.74 3.12 -114.77
C MET A 492 22.24 2.92 -114.64
N MET A 493 23.03 3.36 -115.63
CA MET A 493 24.46 3.63 -115.41
C MET A 493 24.62 4.49 -114.15
N THR A 494 25.57 4.12 -113.29
CA THR A 494 25.93 4.89 -112.10
C THR A 494 26.43 6.28 -112.47
N GLU A 495 26.47 7.21 -111.50
CA GLU A 495 27.09 8.51 -111.76
C GLU A 495 28.57 8.43 -112.14
N VAL A 496 29.27 7.39 -111.69
CA VAL A 496 30.69 7.16 -112.01
C VAL A 496 30.82 6.80 -113.50
N GLU A 497 30.03 5.84 -113.99
CA GLU A 497 30.00 5.46 -115.41
C GLU A 497 29.51 6.60 -116.31
N LYS A 498 28.50 7.37 -115.86
CA LYS A 498 28.03 8.58 -116.56
C LYS A 498 29.10 9.68 -116.64
N LYS A 499 29.99 9.79 -115.63
CA LYS A 499 31.15 10.71 -115.66
C LYS A 499 32.26 10.16 -116.56
N LEU A 500 32.55 8.86 -116.50
CA LEU A 500 33.53 8.20 -117.38
C LEU A 500 33.15 8.36 -118.87
N ASN A 501 31.91 8.03 -119.22
CA ASN A 501 31.38 8.12 -120.59
C ASN A 501 31.14 9.57 -121.07
N ARG A 502 31.24 10.58 -120.20
CA ARG A 502 31.35 11.99 -120.62
C ARG A 502 32.76 12.33 -121.09
N ASN A 503 33.79 11.83 -120.40
CA ASN A 503 35.19 12.09 -120.76
C ASN A 503 35.58 11.41 -122.09
N PHE A 504 34.95 10.29 -122.44
CA PHE A 504 35.08 9.65 -123.78
C PHE A 504 34.17 10.26 -124.87
N ARG A 505 33.58 11.44 -124.64
CA ARG A 505 32.67 12.13 -125.59
C ARG A 505 33.05 13.57 -125.91
N GLN A 506 34.27 13.99 -125.58
CA GLN A 506 34.89 15.19 -126.13
C GLN A 506 36.07 14.75 -127.02
N PRO A 507 36.23 15.35 -128.21
CA PRO A 507 37.14 14.86 -129.26
C PRO A 507 38.62 15.19 -129.00
#